data_AF-A0A8R1IH37-F1
#
_entry.id   AF-A0A8R1IH37-F1
#
_cell.length_a   1.000
_cell.length_b   1.000
_cell.length_c   1.000
_cell.angle_alpha   90.00
_cell.angle_beta   90.00
_cell.angle_gamma   90.00
#
_symmetry.space_group_name_H-M   'P 1'
#
loop_
_entity.id
_entity.type
_entity.pdbx_description
1 polymer ?
#
loop_
_entity_poly.entity_id
_entity_poly.type
_entity_poly.pdbx_seq_one_letter_code
_entity_poly.pdbx_strand_id
1 'polypeptide(L)'
;MAAGTNWLASLLLLFATPLAVEMVKRDEFKTCDQSAFCKQHRAIKVRRTSQNHHNWSVQEPTGYELLANSISHNGAVWTARLQNSQNTLKLNLVGLV
;
A
#
# COMPACT_ATOMS: atom_id res chain seq x y z
N MET A 1 -10.12 56.30 39.24
CA MET A 1 -9.29 55.67 38.19
C MET A 1 -9.86 54.30 37.91
N ALA A 2 -10.78 54.18 36.96
CA ALA A 2 -11.35 52.89 36.57
C ALA A 2 -10.54 52.38 35.37
N ALA A 3 -9.57 51.49 35.64
CA ALA A 3 -8.89 50.74 34.60
C ALA A 3 -9.92 49.75 34.05
N GLY A 4 -10.58 50.13 32.95
CA GLY A 4 -11.47 49.24 32.21
C GLY A 4 -10.64 48.14 31.57
N THR A 5 -10.56 47.00 32.24
CA THR A 5 -9.88 45.81 31.73
C THR A 5 -10.58 45.39 30.44
N ASN A 6 -9.90 45.58 29.31
CA ASN A 6 -10.45 45.39 27.97
C ASN A 6 -10.54 43.88 27.64
N TRP A 7 -11.40 43.17 28.38
CA TRP A 7 -11.68 41.74 28.29
C TRP A 7 -12.04 41.26 26.88
N LEU A 8 -12.60 42.14 26.06
CA LEU A 8 -12.87 41.91 24.64
C LEU A 8 -11.58 41.69 23.82
N ALA A 9 -10.49 42.40 24.15
CA ALA A 9 -9.21 42.22 23.49
C ALA A 9 -8.60 40.85 23.82
N SER A 10 -8.73 40.40 25.08
CA SER A 10 -8.30 39.06 25.49
C SER A 10 -9.12 37.96 24.80
N LEU A 11 -10.43 38.16 24.64
CA LEU A 11 -11.30 37.23 23.92
C LEU A 11 -10.92 37.13 22.43
N LEU A 12 -10.62 38.27 21.79
CA LEU A 12 -10.14 38.33 20.40
C LEU A 12 -8.78 37.65 20.21
N LEU A 13 -7.87 37.79 21.18
CA LEU A 13 -6.57 37.10 21.19
C LEU A 13 -6.71 35.56 21.39
N LEU A 14 -7.71 35.11 22.14
CA LEU A 14 -8.02 33.69 22.35
C LEU A 14 -8.60 33.00 21.11
N PHE A 15 -9.29 33.74 20.23
CA PHE A 15 -9.76 33.23 18.93
C PHE A 15 -8.74 33.39 17.79
N ALA A 16 -7.59 34.03 18.04
CA ALA A 16 -6.59 34.35 17.01
C ALA A 16 -5.54 33.25 16.77
N THR A 17 -5.60 32.09 17.42
CA THR A 17 -4.74 30.93 17.11
C THR A 17 -5.54 29.62 17.20
N PRO A 18 -5.33 28.60 16.33
CA PRO A 18 -4.22 28.38 15.40
C PRO A 18 -4.68 28.11 13.94
N LEU A 19 -4.44 29.03 13.01
CA LEU A 19 -4.55 28.74 11.56
C LEU A 19 -3.29 28.06 10.99
N ALA A 20 -2.32 27.68 11.83
CA ALA A 20 -0.99 27.22 11.41
C ALA A 20 -0.82 25.69 11.42
N VAL A 21 -1.90 24.91 11.29
CA VAL A 21 -1.82 23.43 11.30
C VAL A 21 -2.34 22.78 10.03
N GLU A 22 -2.12 23.41 8.87
CA GLU A 22 -2.24 22.70 7.58
C GLU A 22 -1.04 23.03 6.68
N MET A 23 0.17 22.72 7.15
CA MET A 23 1.38 22.78 6.29
C MET A 23 1.33 21.74 5.16
N VAL A 24 0.38 20.81 5.19
CA VAL A 24 0.19 19.76 4.19
C VAL A 24 -1.30 19.63 3.87
N LYS A 25 -1.68 20.06 2.67
CA LYS A 25 -3.01 19.86 2.09
C LYS A 25 -3.22 18.40 1.71
N ARG A 26 -3.72 17.60 2.65
CA ARG A 26 -3.90 16.14 2.47
C ARG A 26 -4.88 15.78 1.36
N ASP A 27 -5.77 16.69 1.00
CA ASP A 27 -6.72 16.61 -0.11
C ASP A 27 -6.05 16.60 -1.49
N GLU A 28 -4.83 17.14 -1.60
CA GLU A 28 -4.05 17.10 -2.85
C GLU A 28 -3.26 15.78 -3.03
N PHE A 29 -3.22 14.92 -2.01
CA PHE A 29 -2.55 13.62 -2.09
C PHE A 29 -3.51 12.57 -2.63
N LYS A 30 -3.08 11.88 -3.70
CA LYS A 30 -3.87 10.83 -4.34
C LYS A 30 -4.23 9.73 -3.34
N THR A 31 -5.53 9.49 -3.19
CA THR A 31 -6.02 8.25 -2.57
C THR A 31 -5.73 7.05 -3.48
N CYS A 32 -5.82 5.83 -2.95
CA CYS A 32 -5.63 4.63 -3.78
C CYS A 32 -6.61 4.56 -4.95
N ASP A 33 -7.84 5.04 -4.78
CA ASP A 33 -8.86 5.06 -5.83
C ASP A 33 -8.58 6.12 -6.91
N GLN A 34 -7.81 7.16 -6.57
CA GLN A 34 -7.34 8.20 -7.49
C GLN A 34 -6.03 7.82 -8.19
N SER A 35 -5.34 6.76 -7.75
CA SER A 35 -4.15 6.22 -8.41
C SER A 35 -4.52 4.96 -9.20
N ALA A 36 -4.51 5.04 -10.54
CA ALA A 36 -4.92 3.95 -11.42
C ALA A 36 -4.17 2.63 -11.11
N PHE A 37 -2.86 2.70 -10.88
CA PHE A 37 -2.04 1.56 -10.50
C PHE A 37 -2.49 0.96 -9.17
N CYS A 38 -2.70 1.78 -8.14
CA CYS A 38 -3.14 1.30 -6.83
C CYS A 38 -4.53 0.67 -6.90
N LYS A 39 -5.47 1.33 -7.59
CA LYS A 39 -6.83 0.85 -7.81
C LYS A 39 -6.86 -0.52 -8.48
N GLN A 40 -6.06 -0.70 -9.54
CA GLN A 40 -5.94 -1.96 -10.27
C GLN A 40 -5.35 -3.07 -9.39
N HIS A 41 -4.21 -2.84 -8.75
CA HIS A 41 -3.55 -3.85 -7.92
C HIS A 41 -4.34 -4.19 -6.65
N ARG A 42 -5.12 -3.26 -6.09
CA ARG A 42 -5.97 -3.52 -4.92
C ARG A 42 -7.22 -4.35 -5.27
N ALA A 43 -7.66 -4.34 -6.52
CA ALA A 43 -8.75 -5.18 -7.00
C ALA A 43 -8.32 -6.66 -7.11
N ILE A 44 -7.01 -6.93 -7.27
CA ILE A 44 -6.41 -8.26 -7.25
C ILE A 44 -6.40 -8.77 -5.79
N LYS A 45 -7.57 -9.19 -5.29
CA LYS A 45 -7.71 -9.79 -3.96
C LYS A 45 -7.55 -11.30 -4.05
N VAL A 46 -6.73 -11.87 -3.17
CA VAL A 46 -6.76 -13.31 -2.88
C VAL A 46 -8.15 -13.61 -2.31
N ARG A 47 -9.01 -14.23 -3.13
CA ARG A 47 -10.23 -14.84 -2.61
C ARG A 47 -9.80 -16.13 -1.92
N ARG A 48 -9.69 -16.08 -0.58
CA ARG A 48 -9.76 -17.31 0.20
C ARG A 48 -11.17 -17.86 0.00
N THR A 49 -11.33 -18.78 -0.93
CA THR A 49 -12.57 -19.51 -1.08
C THR A 49 -12.77 -20.32 0.19
N SER A 50 -13.89 -20.03 0.85
CA SER A 50 -14.51 -20.67 2.00
C SER A 50 -13.83 -21.91 2.60
N GLN A 51 -13.59 -21.82 3.90
CA GLN A 51 -13.14 -22.85 4.82
C GLN A 51 -14.13 -24.03 4.86
N ASN A 52 -14.00 -24.96 3.93
CA ASN A 52 -14.42 -26.35 4.15
C ASN A 52 -13.16 -27.15 4.49
N HIS A 53 -13.18 -27.76 5.67
CA HIS A 53 -12.05 -28.31 6.44
C HIS A 53 -11.21 -29.42 5.76
N HIS A 54 -11.38 -29.66 4.45
CA HIS A 54 -10.80 -30.79 3.74
C HIS A 54 -10.21 -30.47 2.34
N ASN A 55 -10.28 -29.25 1.82
CA ASN A 55 -9.60 -28.92 0.57
C ASN A 55 -9.24 -27.43 0.47
N TRP A 56 -7.94 -27.10 0.53
CA TRP A 56 -7.43 -25.74 0.41
C TRP A 56 -7.09 -25.45 -1.05
N SER A 57 -8.05 -24.92 -1.81
CA SER A 57 -7.75 -24.34 -3.13
C SER A 57 -7.45 -22.86 -2.97
N VAL A 58 -6.18 -22.47 -3.04
CA VAL A 58 -5.80 -21.06 -3.21
C VAL A 58 -6.25 -20.66 -4.61
N GLN A 59 -7.23 -19.77 -4.72
CA GLN A 59 -7.49 -19.15 -6.01
C GLN A 59 -6.40 -18.10 -6.26
N GLU A 60 -5.45 -18.46 -7.13
CA GLU A 60 -4.29 -17.63 -7.45
C GLU A 60 -4.73 -16.39 -8.23
N PRO A 61 -4.54 -15.17 -7.69
CA PRO A 61 -5.12 -13.96 -8.29
C PRO A 61 -4.50 -13.54 -9.62
N THR A 62 -3.30 -14.03 -9.90
CA THR A 62 -2.44 -13.57 -11.01
C THR A 62 -2.09 -14.68 -12.00
N GLY A 63 -2.34 -15.94 -11.63
CA GLY A 63 -2.10 -17.13 -12.46
C GLY A 63 -0.63 -17.33 -12.87
N TYR A 64 0.33 -16.78 -12.10
CA TYR A 64 1.74 -17.02 -12.35
C TYR A 64 2.17 -18.36 -11.78
N GLU A 65 2.63 -19.25 -12.63
CA GLU A 65 3.20 -20.53 -12.26
C GLU A 65 4.73 -20.52 -12.42
N LEU A 66 5.43 -21.30 -11.59
CA LEU A 66 6.87 -21.48 -11.67
C LEU A 66 7.22 -22.47 -12.78
N LEU A 67 8.04 -22.05 -13.74
CA LEU A 67 8.58 -22.95 -14.75
C LEU A 67 9.71 -23.78 -14.16
N ALA A 68 9.41 -25.02 -13.74
CA ALA A 68 10.35 -25.90 -13.05
C ALA A 68 11.67 -26.13 -13.81
N ASN A 69 11.62 -26.22 -15.14
CA ASN A 69 12.79 -26.39 -16.00
C ASN A 69 13.69 -25.15 -16.09
N SER A 70 13.26 -24.00 -15.58
CA SER A 70 14.03 -22.75 -15.59
C SER A 70 14.79 -22.48 -14.30
N ILE A 71 14.62 -23.35 -13.29
CA ILE A 71 15.25 -23.18 -11.98
C ILE A 71 16.76 -23.45 -12.12
N SER A 72 17.56 -22.49 -11.69
CA SER A 72 19.01 -22.60 -11.64
C SER A 72 19.52 -21.88 -10.40
N HIS A 73 20.55 -22.44 -9.76
CA HIS A 73 21.22 -21.79 -8.63
C HIS A 73 22.68 -21.45 -8.96
N ASN A 74 23.19 -20.39 -8.35
CA ASN A 74 24.62 -20.08 -8.33
C ASN A 74 24.96 -19.44 -6.98
N GLY A 75 25.69 -20.18 -6.13
CA GLY A 75 25.96 -19.77 -4.76
C GLY A 75 24.67 -19.50 -3.98
N ALA A 76 24.54 -18.30 -3.42
CA ALA A 76 23.37 -17.88 -2.64
C ALA A 76 22.18 -17.40 -3.50
N VAL A 77 22.31 -17.41 -4.84
CA VAL A 77 21.28 -16.89 -5.75
C VAL A 77 20.56 -18.03 -6.45
N TRP A 78 19.24 -18.07 -6.30
CA TRP A 78 18.34 -18.91 -7.07
C TRP A 78 17.65 -18.05 -8.13
N THR A 79 17.67 -18.51 -9.37
CA THR A 79 16.98 -17.86 -10.50
C THR A 79 15.95 -18.80 -11.08
N ALA A 80 14.80 -18.25 -11.48
CA ALA A 80 13.77 -19.00 -12.18
C ALA A 80 12.91 -18.06 -13.05
N ARG A 81 11.98 -18.63 -13.81
CA ARG A 81 10.95 -17.90 -14.56
C ARG A 81 9.58 -18.22 -14.01
N LEU A 82 8.78 -17.18 -13.81
CA LEU A 82 7.35 -17.27 -13.53
C LEU A 82 6.60 -16.96 -14.82
N GLN A 83 5.56 -17.71 -15.15
CA GLN A 83 4.78 -17.51 -16.37
C GLN A 83 3.28 -17.55 -16.08
N ASN A 84 2.53 -16.66 -16.74
CA ASN A 84 1.08 -16.79 -16.86
C ASN A 84 0.69 -16.70 -18.35
N SER A 85 -0.61 -16.58 -18.65
CA SER A 85 -1.11 -16.47 -20.02
C SER A 85 -0.73 -15.19 -20.76
N GLN A 86 -0.25 -14.16 -20.05
CA GLN A 86 0.03 -12.84 -20.63
C GLN A 86 1.53 -12.55 -20.76
N ASN A 87 2.35 -12.98 -19.82
CA ASN A 87 3.77 -12.64 -19.78
C ASN A 87 4.62 -13.64 -18.98
N THR A 88 5.93 -13.40 -18.99
CA THR A 88 6.92 -14.15 -18.23
C THR A 88 7.77 -13.18 -17.40
N LEU A 89 7.97 -13.50 -16.13
CA LEU A 89 8.78 -12.73 -15.18
C LEU A 89 10.04 -13.52 -14.80
N LYS A 90 11.14 -12.81 -14.55
CA LYS A 90 12.35 -13.39 -13.95
C LYS A 90 12.25 -13.29 -12.43
N LEU A 91 12.43 -14.41 -11.74
CA LEU A 91 12.49 -14.50 -10.29
C LEU A 91 13.94 -14.70 -9.86
N ASN A 92 14.42 -13.88 -8.93
CA ASN A 92 15.70 -14.07 -8.26
C ASN A 92 15.46 -14.11 -6.75
N LEU A 93 15.85 -15.19 -6.08
CA LEU A 93 15.91 -15.26 -4.62
C LEU A 93 17.36 -15.25 -4.20
N VAL A 94 17.71 -14.36 -3.27
CA VAL A 94 19.06 -14.24 -2.73
C VAL A 94 18.98 -14.58 -1.25
N GLY A 95 19.70 -15.63 -0.84
CA GLY A 95 19.90 -15.92 0.57
C GLY A 95 20.85 -14.90 1.17
N LEU A 96 20.39 -14.13 2.15
CA LEU A 96 21.25 -13.27 2.96
C LEU A 96 21.77 -14.10 4.13
N VAL A 97 23.09 -14.06 4.35
CA VAL A 97 23.82 -14.78 5.40
C VAL A 97 24.10 -13.83 6.56
#